data_AF-A0A318RMK2-F1
#
_entry.id   AF-A0A318RMK2-F1
#
_cell.length_a   1.000
_cell.length_b   1.000
_cell.length_c   1.000
_cell.angle_alpha   90.00
_cell.angle_beta   90.00
_cell.angle_gamma   90.00
#
_symmetry.space_group_name_H-M   'P 1'
#
loop_
_entity.id
_entity.type
_entity.pdbx_description
1 polymer ?
#
loop_
_entity_poly.entity_id
_entity_poly.type
_entity_poly.pdbx_seq_one_letter_code
_entity_poly.pdbx_strand_id
1 'polypeptide(L)'
;MSQVSSRMGFSNSKVLNLITDERLLAVRRDGQVAIPALFFDGPEITKHLVGLIKVLFDGGFSRDEAMKWLFEVQDDLGICPAEALHGHQAREMVRRAQAQAF
;
A
#
# COMPACT_ATOMS: atom_id res chain seq x y z
N MET A 1 8.73 12.98 0.44
CA MET A 1 7.43 13.70 0.44
C MET A 1 7.23 14.61 -0.77
N SER A 2 8.13 15.56 -1.05
CA SER A 2 7.95 16.53 -2.16
C SER A 2 7.64 15.88 -3.52
N GLN A 3 8.31 14.78 -3.87
CA GLN A 3 8.07 14.07 -5.14
C GLN A 3 6.65 13.47 -5.26
N VAL A 4 6.08 12.96 -4.17
CA VAL A 4 4.71 12.42 -4.18
C VAL A 4 3.71 13.55 -4.34
N SER A 5 3.92 14.65 -3.61
CA SER A 5 3.12 15.87 -3.72
C SER A 5 3.13 16.45 -5.14
N SER A 6 4.30 16.50 -5.79
CA SER A 6 4.42 16.94 -7.18
C SER A 6 3.78 15.97 -8.17
N ARG A 7 3.86 14.65 -7.94
CA ARG A 7 3.31 13.61 -8.82
C ARG A 7 1.78 13.52 -8.76
N MET A 8 1.18 13.78 -7.61
CA MET A 8 -0.26 13.65 -7.37
C MET A 8 -1.02 14.98 -7.28
N GLY A 9 -0.31 16.12 -7.24
CA GLY A 9 -0.91 17.42 -6.92
C GLY A 9 -1.44 17.52 -5.48
N PHE A 10 -1.00 16.63 -4.57
CA PHE A 10 -1.43 16.64 -3.16
C PHE A 10 -0.53 17.55 -2.33
N SER A 11 -1.11 18.32 -1.41
CA SER A 11 -0.30 19.01 -0.39
C SER A 11 0.38 18.00 0.53
N ASN A 12 1.52 18.38 1.12
CA ASN A 12 2.22 17.54 2.11
C ASN A 12 1.29 17.14 3.27
N SER A 13 0.42 18.05 3.72
CA SER A 13 -0.56 17.78 4.77
C SER A 13 -1.58 16.72 4.34
N LYS A 14 -2.04 16.74 3.09
CA LYS A 14 -2.95 15.70 2.57
C LYS A 14 -2.26 14.33 2.54
N VAL A 15 -1.00 14.27 2.12
CA VAL A 15 -0.22 13.03 2.12
C VAL A 15 -0.02 12.50 3.55
N LEU A 16 0.30 13.38 4.50
CA LEU A 16 0.42 13.01 5.92
C LEU A 16 -0.91 12.47 6.47
N ASN A 17 -2.04 13.12 6.18
CA ASN A 17 -3.35 12.64 6.61
C ASN A 17 -3.64 11.25 6.03
N LEU A 18 -3.34 10.99 4.76
CA LEU A 18 -3.52 9.66 4.18
C LEU A 18 -2.71 8.57 4.89
N ILE A 19 -1.51 8.91 5.39
CA ILE A 19 -0.66 8.00 6.16
C ILE A 19 -1.21 7.79 7.58
N THR A 20 -1.66 8.87 8.22
CA THR A 20 -2.24 8.81 9.57
C THR A 20 -3.58 8.06 9.57
N ASP A 21 -4.41 8.28 8.56
CA ASP A 21 -5.72 7.63 8.35
C ASP A 21 -5.61 6.18 7.85
N GLU A 22 -4.40 5.63 7.76
CA GLU A 22 -4.16 4.24 7.33
C GLU A 22 -4.68 3.93 5.91
N ARG A 23 -4.75 4.97 5.08
CA ARG A 23 -5.12 4.88 3.67
C ARG A 23 -3.91 4.73 2.76
N LEU A 24 -2.71 4.96 3.31
CA LEU A 24 -1.45 4.92 2.60
C LEU A 24 -0.33 4.48 3.55
N LEU A 25 0.51 3.56 3.12
CA LEU A 25 1.70 3.18 3.88
C LEU A 25 2.92 3.94 3.39
N ALA A 26 3.86 4.18 4.29
CA ALA A 26 5.12 4.86 4.00
C ALA A 26 6.23 4.24 4.84
N VAL A 27 7.45 4.26 4.31
CA VAL A 27 8.66 3.85 5.03
C VAL A 27 9.55 5.05 5.30
N ARG A 28 10.34 4.98 6.36
CA ARG A 28 11.45 5.92 6.56
C ARG A 28 12.71 5.32 5.94
N ARG A 29 13.32 6.06 5.02
CA ARG A 29 14.59 5.73 4.39
C ARG A 29 15.50 6.94 4.46
N ASP A 30 16.68 6.77 5.04
CA ASP A 30 17.69 7.84 5.21
C ASP A 30 17.12 9.12 5.86
N GLY A 31 16.27 8.93 6.88
CA GLY A 31 15.60 10.03 7.59
C GLY A 31 14.44 10.68 6.84
N GLN A 32 14.13 10.23 5.63
CA GLN A 32 13.05 10.77 4.81
C GLN A 32 11.87 9.81 4.70
N VAL A 33 10.65 10.34 4.70
CA VAL A 33 9.44 9.56 4.43
C VAL A 33 9.31 9.35 2.93
N ALA A 34 9.35 8.07 2.54
CA ALA A 34 9.21 7.58 1.18
C ALA A 34 7.93 6.73 1.05
N ILE A 35 7.25 6.89 -0.06
CA ILE A 35 6.02 6.16 -0.37
C ILE A 35 6.28 5.36 -1.64
N PRO A 36 6.03 4.04 -1.65
CA PRO A 36 6.22 3.23 -2.83
C PRO A 36 5.39 3.73 -4.01
N ALA A 37 6.02 3.85 -5.18
CA ALA A 37 5.36 4.32 -6.39
C ALA A 37 4.22 3.39 -6.85
N LEU A 38 4.30 2.10 -6.51
CA LEU A 38 3.26 1.09 -6.79
C LEU A 38 1.94 1.33 -6.05
N PHE A 39 1.88 2.26 -5.10
CA PHE A 39 0.61 2.61 -4.47
C PHE A 39 -0.24 3.57 -5.30
N PHE A 40 0.27 4.01 -6.44
CA PHE A 40 -0.36 5.00 -7.28
C PHE A 40 -0.67 4.48 -8.68
N ASP A 41 -1.85 4.81 -9.17
CA ASP A 41 -2.29 4.63 -10.55
C ASP A 41 -2.50 6.03 -11.15
N GLY A 42 -1.51 6.51 -11.91
CA GLY A 42 -1.44 7.89 -12.37
C GLY A 42 -1.40 8.90 -11.20
N PRO A 43 -2.34 9.87 -11.13
CA PRO A 43 -2.41 10.84 -10.04
C PRO A 43 -3.21 10.35 -8.82
N GLU A 44 -3.77 9.13 -8.86
CA GLU A 44 -4.62 8.58 -7.81
C GLU A 44 -3.95 7.44 -7.04
N ILE A 45 -4.48 7.12 -5.86
CA ILE A 45 -4.09 5.90 -5.12
C ILE A 45 -4.80 4.72 -5.76
N THR A 46 -4.11 3.58 -5.89
CA THR A 46 -4.70 2.35 -6.42
C THR A 46 -5.95 1.99 -5.62
N LYS A 47 -7.10 1.86 -6.31
CA LYS A 47 -8.43 1.68 -5.71
C LYS A 47 -8.50 0.58 -4.63
N HIS A 48 -7.74 -0.48 -4.82
CA HIS A 48 -7.75 -1.67 -3.96
C HIS A 48 -6.79 -1.57 -2.77
N LEU A 49 -5.86 -0.61 -2.77
CA LEU A 49 -4.85 -0.47 -1.72
C LEU A 49 -5.50 -0.19 -0.35
N VAL A 50 -6.43 0.74 -0.30
CA VAL A 50 -7.09 1.14 0.96
C VAL A 50 -7.85 -0.03 1.58
N GLY A 51 -8.54 -0.83 0.75
CA GLY A 51 -9.25 -2.01 1.23
C GLY A 51 -8.29 -3.08 1.76
N LEU A 52 -7.17 -3.28 1.08
CA LEU A 52 -6.16 -4.25 1.46
C LEU A 52 -5.44 -3.86 2.77
N ILE A 53 -5.06 -2.60 2.93
CA ILE A 53 -4.44 -2.10 4.18
C ILE A 53 -5.38 -2.33 5.36
N LYS A 54 -6.67 -1.99 5.21
CA LYS A 54 -7.67 -2.21 6.26
C LYS A 54 -7.76 -3.68 6.67
N VAL A 55 -7.83 -4.59 5.70
CA VAL A 55 -7.88 -6.04 5.98
C VAL A 55 -6.65 -6.50 6.76
N LEU A 56 -5.45 -6.04 6.39
CA LEU A 56 -4.23 -6.40 7.10
C LEU A 56 -4.25 -5.88 8.54
N PHE A 57 -4.68 -4.63 8.75
CA PHE A 57 -4.75 -4.04 10.09
C PHE A 57 -5.85 -4.63 10.96
N ASP A 58 -7.01 -4.94 10.39
CA ASP A 58 -8.08 -5.68 11.08
C ASP A 58 -7.59 -7.09 11.49
N GLY A 59 -6.65 -7.66 10.72
CA GLY A 59 -5.93 -8.89 11.03
C GLY A 59 -4.78 -8.76 12.02
N GLY A 60 -4.55 -7.58 12.58
CA GLY A 60 -3.50 -7.33 13.58
C GLY A 60 -2.09 -7.10 13.01
N PHE A 61 -1.93 -6.95 11.70
CA PHE A 61 -0.64 -6.64 11.11
C PHE A 61 -0.19 -5.23 11.51
N SER A 62 1.07 -5.08 11.88
CA SER A 62 1.72 -3.77 12.02
C SER A 62 1.95 -3.12 10.65
N ARG A 63 2.25 -1.81 10.64
CA ARG A 63 2.63 -1.08 9.41
C ARG A 63 3.81 -1.72 8.68
N ASP A 64 4.80 -2.21 9.43
CA ASP A 64 6.00 -2.82 8.86
C ASP A 64 5.69 -4.22 8.30
N GLU A 65 4.86 -5.00 8.98
CA GLU A 65 4.39 -6.30 8.47
C GLU A 65 3.51 -6.15 7.24
N ALA A 66 2.58 -5.20 7.23
CA ALA A 66 1.75 -4.90 6.06
C ALA A 66 2.60 -4.43 4.87
N MET A 67 3.62 -3.59 5.12
CA MET A 67 4.57 -3.18 4.09
C MET A 67 5.36 -4.39 3.56
N LYS A 68 5.88 -5.24 4.44
CA LYS A 68 6.59 -6.46 4.04
C LYS A 68 5.68 -7.35 3.19
N TRP A 69 4.46 -7.62 3.65
CA TRP A 69 3.47 -8.45 2.97
C TRP A 69 3.16 -7.94 1.56
N LEU A 70 2.96 -6.63 1.41
CA LEU A 70 2.68 -6.00 0.11
C LEU A 70 3.80 -6.18 -0.93
N PHE A 71 5.04 -6.33 -0.47
CA PHE A 71 6.23 -6.46 -1.31
C PHE A 71 6.84 -7.87 -1.32
N GLU A 72 6.19 -8.82 -0.64
CA GLU A 72 6.59 -10.22 -0.62
C GLU A 72 6.02 -10.93 -1.87
N VAL A 73 6.93 -11.47 -2.69
CA VAL A 73 6.56 -12.16 -3.92
C VAL A 73 5.71 -13.37 -3.57
N GLN A 74 4.55 -13.50 -4.23
CA GLN A 74 3.70 -14.66 -4.07
C GLN A 74 4.25 -15.79 -4.94
N ASP A 75 4.71 -16.89 -4.33
CA ASP A 75 5.42 -17.99 -5.02
C ASP A 75 4.67 -18.56 -6.24
N ASP A 76 3.34 -18.55 -6.17
CA ASP A 76 2.47 -19.09 -7.21
C ASP A 76 2.15 -18.10 -8.34
N LEU A 77 2.30 -16.79 -8.11
CA LEU A 77 2.02 -15.72 -9.08
C LEU A 77 3.30 -15.06 -9.62
N GLY A 78 4.43 -15.19 -8.91
CA GLY A 78 5.70 -14.59 -9.28
C GLY A 78 5.76 -13.06 -9.18
N ILE A 79 4.73 -12.43 -8.62
CA ILE A 79 4.64 -10.98 -8.41
C ILE A 79 4.27 -10.67 -6.96
N CYS A 80 4.58 -9.46 -6.49
CA CYS A 80 4.16 -9.03 -5.16
C CYS A 80 2.72 -8.47 -5.17
N PRO A 81 2.01 -8.48 -4.02
CA PRO A 81 0.66 -7.94 -3.94
C PRO A 81 0.55 -6.49 -4.41
N ALA A 82 1.54 -5.63 -4.11
CA ALA A 82 1.56 -4.24 -4.56
C ALA A 82 1.55 -4.08 -6.09
N GLU A 83 2.18 -5.00 -6.82
CA GLU A 83 2.10 -5.05 -8.29
C GLU A 83 0.74 -5.60 -8.75
N ALA A 84 0.26 -6.66 -8.11
CA ALA A 84 -1.02 -7.30 -8.42
C ALA A 84 -2.23 -6.35 -8.26
N LEU A 85 -2.12 -5.32 -7.41
CA LEU A 85 -3.15 -4.31 -7.20
C LEU A 85 -3.54 -3.53 -8.47
N HIS A 86 -2.64 -3.43 -9.45
CA HIS A 86 -2.86 -2.72 -10.72
C HIS A 86 -3.60 -3.56 -11.77
N GLY A 87 -3.76 -4.86 -11.51
CA GLY A 87 -4.35 -5.80 -12.46
C GLY A 87 -5.65 -6.44 -11.95
N HIS A 88 -6.08 -7.46 -12.68
CA HIS A 88 -7.25 -8.27 -12.32
C HIS A 88 -7.06 -9.11 -11.04
N GLN A 89 -5.81 -9.25 -10.59
CA GLN A 89 -5.39 -10.08 -9.46
C GLN A 89 -5.64 -9.42 -8.09
N ALA A 90 -5.94 -8.12 -8.06
CA ALA A 90 -6.13 -7.38 -6.81
C ALA A 90 -7.20 -8.00 -5.87
N ARG A 91 -8.29 -8.54 -6.43
CA ARG A 91 -9.33 -9.23 -5.65
C ARG A 91 -8.81 -10.49 -4.95
N GLU A 92 -7.94 -11.23 -5.63
CA GLU A 92 -7.30 -12.40 -5.05
C GLU A 92 -6.35 -12.01 -3.91
N MET A 93 -5.62 -10.90 -4.04
CA MET A 93 -4.76 -10.39 -2.96
C MET A 93 -5.56 -10.00 -1.72
N VAL A 94 -6.71 -9.34 -1.89
CA VAL A 94 -7.60 -9.02 -0.76
C VAL A 94 -8.10 -10.30 -0.08
N ARG A 95 -8.51 -11.31 -0.86
CA ARG A 95 -8.95 -12.60 -0.31
C ARG A 95 -7.83 -13.30 0.47
N ARG A 96 -6.58 -13.26 -0.01
CA ARG A 96 -5.42 -13.84 0.68
C ARG A 96 -5.10 -13.12 1.98
N ALA A 97 -5.12 -11.79 1.97
CA ALA A 97 -4.91 -11.00 3.18
C ALA A 97 -5.95 -11.34 4.24
N GLN A 98 -7.23 -11.49 3.85
CA GLN A 98 -8.28 -11.95 4.76
C GLN A 98 -7.97 -13.34 5.31
N ALA A 99 -7.55 -14.28 4.47
CA ALA A 99 -7.24 -15.64 4.93
C ALA A 99 -6.04 -15.74 5.88
N GLN A 100 -5.17 -14.72 5.93
CA GLN A 100 -4.02 -14.67 6.85
C GLN A 100 -4.29 -13.81 8.09
N ALA A 101 -5.37 -13.03 8.07
CA ALA A 101 -5.80 -12.14 9.15
C ALA A 101 -6.69 -12.84 10.20
N PHE A 102 -7.15 -14.07 9.94
CA PHE A 102 -8.04 -14.88 10.79
C PHE A 102 -7.43 -16.25 11.05
#